data_AF-A0A2V5NXR5-F1
#
_entry.id   AF-A0A2V5NXR5-F1
#
_cell.length_a   1.000
_cell.length_b   1.000
_cell.length_c   1.000
_cell.angle_alpha   90.00
_cell.angle_beta   90.00
_cell.angle_gamma   90.00
#
_symmetry.space_group_name_H-M   'P 1'
#
loop_
_entity.id
_entity.type
_entity.pdbx_description
1 polymer ?
#
loop_
_entity_poly.entity_id
_entity_poly.type
_entity_poly.pdbx_seq_one_letter_code
_entity_poly.pdbx_strand_id
1 'polypeptide(L)'
;MDDFLQARCLRPPRSYEQQEPRSTMVVPKHILGTFDDALTSLRKDLLMMAGLAERSLDRAIKGLLQRDDDLCTHAIADDEEIDQLEKQIDKDGFEILLRYQPVASDLRRVISAIKLSPNIERVGDQATNIAKRARKLNRHPPLPEVQMIVPIQAHAMSMFKDSINAFARENVE
;
A
#
# COMPACT_ATOMS: atom_id res chain seq x y z
N MET A 1 34.59 76.96 1.02
CA MET A 1 33.41 76.52 1.77
C MET A 1 32.56 75.73 0.81
N ASP A 2 32.68 74.42 0.99
CA ASP A 2 31.67 73.38 0.83
C ASP A 2 31.13 73.12 -0.58
N ASP A 3 31.65 72.08 -1.23
CA ASP A 3 31.13 70.69 -1.21
C ASP A 3 29.77 70.57 -1.88
N PHE A 4 29.76 70.20 -3.16
CA PHE A 4 28.77 69.31 -3.77
C PHE A 4 29.15 69.02 -5.25
N LEU A 5 28.93 67.77 -5.67
CA LEU A 5 28.79 67.25 -7.05
C LEU A 5 29.96 66.45 -7.66
N GLN A 6 29.84 65.13 -7.47
CA GLN A 6 29.78 64.11 -8.53
C GLN A 6 30.97 63.97 -9.50
N ALA A 7 31.80 62.96 -9.22
CA ALA A 7 32.45 62.18 -10.28
C ALA A 7 32.38 60.69 -9.95
N ARG A 8 31.59 59.99 -10.76
CA ARG A 8 31.35 58.54 -10.76
C ARG A 8 32.67 57.76 -10.81
N CYS A 9 32.95 56.94 -9.81
CA CYS A 9 33.89 55.83 -9.96
C CYS A 9 33.32 54.81 -10.95
N LEU A 10 33.82 54.84 -12.18
CA LEU A 10 33.57 53.85 -13.21
C LEU A 10 34.07 52.49 -12.74
N ARG A 11 33.16 51.51 -12.62
CA ARG A 11 33.47 50.10 -12.41
C ARG A 11 34.13 49.55 -13.69
N PRO A 12 35.30 48.90 -13.65
CA PRO A 12 35.80 48.18 -14.81
C PRO A 12 34.98 46.89 -15.00
N PRO A 13 34.77 46.42 -16.25
CA PRO A 13 34.07 45.17 -16.49
C PRO A 13 35.01 44.00 -16.19
N ARG A 14 34.57 43.05 -15.38
CA ARG A 14 35.15 41.69 -15.36
C ARG A 14 34.07 40.72 -15.78
N SER A 15 34.08 40.44 -17.08
CA SER A 15 33.76 39.15 -17.67
C SER A 15 34.16 38.01 -16.74
N TYR A 16 33.21 37.19 -16.29
CA TYR A 16 33.31 35.74 -16.02
C TYR A 16 31.95 35.29 -15.47
N GLU A 17 30.94 35.23 -16.33
CA GLU A 17 29.82 34.30 -16.15
C GLU A 17 30.36 32.89 -16.35
N GLN A 18 30.90 32.29 -15.30
CA GLN A 18 31.06 30.85 -15.23
C GLN A 18 29.73 30.29 -14.75
N GLN A 19 28.83 30.05 -15.70
CA GLN A 19 27.72 29.13 -15.48
C GLN A 19 28.33 27.74 -15.32
N GLU A 20 28.47 27.31 -14.07
CA GLU A 20 28.65 25.91 -13.70
C GLU A 20 27.56 25.09 -14.42
N PRO A 21 27.91 24.10 -15.25
CA PRO A 21 26.90 23.27 -15.89
C PRO A 21 26.19 22.50 -14.78
N ARG A 22 24.88 22.76 -14.59
CA ARG A 22 24.02 21.87 -13.80
C ARG A 22 24.14 20.49 -14.43
N SER A 23 24.90 19.62 -13.78
CA SER A 23 24.98 18.20 -14.07
C SER A 23 23.55 17.65 -14.04
N THR A 24 22.95 17.51 -15.21
CA THR A 24 21.73 16.73 -15.34
C THR A 24 22.17 15.29 -15.14
N MET A 25 21.90 14.73 -13.96
CA MET A 25 22.11 13.31 -13.73
C MET A 25 21.25 12.55 -14.73
N VAL A 26 21.87 12.11 -15.83
CA VAL A 26 21.25 11.21 -16.79
C VAL A 26 21.22 9.84 -16.12
N VAL A 27 20.10 9.51 -15.49
CA VAL A 27 19.89 8.19 -14.91
C VAL A 27 19.92 7.16 -16.05
N PRO A 28 20.81 6.15 -16.01
CA PRO A 28 20.91 5.16 -17.08
C PRO A 28 19.57 4.43 -17.27
N LYS A 29 19.16 4.21 -18.52
CA LYS A 29 17.89 3.53 -18.88
C LYS A 29 17.70 2.17 -18.19
N HIS A 30 18.79 1.45 -17.90
CA HIS A 30 18.75 0.19 -17.17
C HIS A 30 18.33 0.35 -15.70
N ILE A 31 18.73 1.44 -15.04
CA ILE A 31 18.34 1.72 -13.65
C ILE A 31 16.87 2.12 -13.57
N LEU A 32 16.38 2.92 -14.53
CA LEU A 32 14.97 3.30 -14.64
C LEU A 32 14.07 2.07 -14.88
N GLY A 33 14.45 1.19 -15.81
CA GLY A 33 13.71 -0.06 -16.05
C GLY A 33 13.59 -0.94 -14.80
N THR A 34 14.70 -1.12 -14.07
CA THR A 34 14.69 -1.91 -12.83
C THR A 34 13.89 -1.26 -11.69
N PHE A 35 13.72 0.06 -11.71
CA PHE A 35 12.90 0.78 -10.73
C PHE A 35 11.41 0.63 -11.02
N ASP A 36 11.00 0.83 -12.28
CA ASP A 36 9.60 0.67 -12.70
C ASP A 36 9.11 -0.77 -12.49
N ASP A 37 9.96 -1.76 -12.75
CA ASP A 37 9.69 -3.17 -12.47
C ASP A 37 9.50 -3.42 -10.97
N ALA A 38 10.33 -2.82 -10.12
CA ALA A 38 10.23 -2.95 -8.67
C ALA A 38 8.94 -2.30 -8.12
N LEU A 39 8.58 -1.09 -8.59
CA LEU A 39 7.32 -0.45 -8.24
C LEU A 39 6.11 -1.29 -8.68
N THR A 40 6.18 -1.87 -9.88
CA THR A 40 5.12 -2.72 -10.42
C THR A 40 4.96 -4.00 -9.59
N SER A 41 6.07 -4.63 -9.17
CA SER A 41 6.04 -5.80 -8.30
C SER A 41 5.43 -5.47 -6.94
N LEU A 42 5.92 -4.43 -6.27
CA LEU A 42 5.41 -4.00 -4.95
C LEU A 42 3.89 -3.78 -4.99
N ARG A 43 3.42 -3.11 -6.03
CA ARG A 43 1.98 -2.86 -6.24
C ARG A 43 1.22 -4.17 -6.49
N LYS A 44 1.76 -5.07 -7.31
CA LYS A 44 1.13 -6.36 -7.61
C LYS A 44 0.99 -7.21 -6.33
N ASP A 45 2.03 -7.25 -5.51
CA ASP A 45 2.05 -8.04 -4.27
C ASP A 45 1.02 -7.50 -3.27
N LEU A 46 0.91 -6.17 -3.13
CA LEU A 46 -0.14 -5.56 -2.30
C LEU A 46 -1.56 -5.87 -2.80
N LEU A 47 -1.80 -5.82 -4.12
CA LEU A 47 -3.11 -6.18 -4.69
C LEU A 47 -3.41 -7.67 -4.55
N MET A 48 -2.38 -8.52 -4.63
CA MET A 48 -2.50 -9.95 -4.38
C MET A 48 -2.89 -10.22 -2.92
N MET A 49 -2.19 -9.60 -1.97
CA MET A 49 -2.47 -9.65 -0.54
C MET A 49 -3.91 -9.19 -0.23
N ALA A 50 -4.36 -8.09 -0.83
CA ALA A 50 -5.73 -7.60 -0.68
C ALA A 50 -6.76 -8.62 -1.18
N GLY A 51 -6.49 -9.26 -2.32
CA GLY A 51 -7.33 -10.34 -2.84
C GLY A 51 -7.36 -11.58 -1.94
N LEU A 52 -6.24 -11.94 -1.29
CA LEU A 52 -6.21 -13.01 -0.30
C LEU A 52 -7.11 -12.67 0.90
N ALA A 53 -6.95 -11.46 1.45
CA ALA A 53 -7.72 -11.00 2.61
C ALA A 53 -9.23 -10.94 2.32
N GLU A 54 -9.63 -10.45 1.15
CA GLU A 54 -11.04 -10.49 0.70
C GLU A 54 -11.59 -11.93 0.70
N ARG A 55 -10.84 -12.86 0.09
CA ARG A 55 -11.28 -14.26 -0.01
C ARG A 55 -11.34 -14.94 1.36
N SER A 56 -10.36 -14.68 2.24
CA SER A 56 -10.37 -15.23 3.60
C SER A 56 -11.59 -14.75 4.37
N LEU A 57 -11.93 -13.46 4.27
CA LEU A 57 -13.12 -12.90 4.91
C LEU A 57 -14.43 -13.49 4.34
N ASP A 58 -14.54 -13.65 3.02
CA ASP A 58 -15.69 -14.30 2.38
C ASP A 58 -15.84 -15.76 2.82
N ARG A 59 -14.74 -16.52 2.86
CA ARG A 59 -14.72 -17.91 3.36
C ARG A 59 -15.13 -18.01 4.83
N ALA A 60 -14.60 -17.13 5.69
CA ALA A 60 -14.92 -17.12 7.11
C ALA A 60 -16.42 -16.88 7.36
N ILE A 61 -17.02 -15.95 6.61
CA ILE A 61 -18.44 -15.62 6.72
C ILE A 61 -19.31 -16.73 6.13
N LYS A 62 -18.97 -17.28 4.96
CA LYS A 62 -19.69 -18.43 4.39
C LYS A 62 -19.61 -19.65 5.30
N GLY A 63 -18.45 -19.94 5.88
CA GLY A 63 -18.30 -21.01 6.86
C GLY A 63 -19.17 -20.84 8.11
N LEU A 64 -19.44 -19.60 8.52
CA LEU A 64 -20.41 -19.30 9.58
C LEU A 64 -21.87 -19.47 9.12
N LEU A 65 -22.25 -18.89 7.99
CA LEU A 65 -23.63 -18.89 7.50
C LEU A 65 -24.10 -20.28 7.06
N GLN A 66 -23.22 -21.04 6.42
CA GLN A 66 -23.48 -22.37 5.87
C GLN A 66 -23.12 -23.48 6.86
N ARG A 67 -22.50 -23.11 7.99
CA ARG A 67 -21.98 -24.02 9.01
C ARG A 67 -20.98 -25.04 8.45
N ASP A 68 -20.10 -24.54 7.58
CA ASP A 68 -19.09 -25.30 6.87
C ASP A 68 -17.72 -25.08 7.51
N ASP A 69 -17.21 -26.11 8.20
CA ASP A 69 -15.92 -26.08 8.89
C ASP A 69 -14.72 -26.13 7.93
N ASP A 70 -14.89 -26.61 6.71
CA ASP A 70 -13.82 -26.66 5.69
C ASP A 70 -13.54 -25.25 5.16
N LEU A 71 -14.60 -24.47 4.87
CA LEU A 71 -14.47 -23.06 4.53
C LEU A 71 -13.76 -22.26 5.65
N CYS A 72 -14.10 -22.53 6.91
CA CYS A 72 -13.41 -21.91 8.04
C CYS A 72 -11.94 -22.34 8.12
N THR A 73 -11.63 -23.61 7.86
CA THR A 73 -10.26 -24.12 7.88
C THR A 73 -9.41 -23.46 6.78
N HIS A 74 -9.96 -23.29 5.58
CA HIS A 74 -9.29 -22.56 4.51
C HIS A 74 -9.06 -21.08 4.86
N ALA A 75 -10.03 -20.39 5.45
CA ALA A 75 -9.85 -19.00 5.89
C ALA A 75 -8.70 -18.85 6.91
N ILE A 76 -8.60 -19.79 7.87
CA ILE A 76 -7.51 -19.81 8.85
C ILE A 76 -6.16 -20.13 8.20
N ALA A 77 -6.13 -20.95 7.15
CA ALA A 77 -4.91 -21.31 6.45
C ALA A 77 -4.37 -20.16 5.56
N ASP A 78 -5.25 -19.29 5.07
CA ASP A 78 -4.87 -18.12 4.26
C ASP A 78 -4.03 -17.09 5.07
N ASP A 79 -4.15 -17.10 6.41
CA ASP A 79 -3.49 -16.18 7.36
C ASP A 79 -1.96 -16.12 7.18
N GLU A 80 -1.32 -17.29 7.09
CA GLU A 80 0.14 -17.37 6.92
C GLU A 80 0.58 -16.74 5.60
N GLU A 81 -0.16 -16.95 4.51
CA GLU A 81 0.20 -16.36 3.21
C GLU A 81 0.06 -14.83 3.23
N ILE A 82 -0.95 -14.31 3.91
CA ILE A 82 -1.16 -12.87 4.11
C ILE A 82 -0.02 -12.27 4.94
N ASP A 83 0.36 -12.91 6.04
CA ASP A 83 1.47 -12.49 6.90
C ASP A 83 2.81 -12.46 6.16
N GLN A 84 3.06 -13.44 5.29
CA GLN A 84 4.30 -13.46 4.49
C GLN A 84 4.30 -12.36 3.43
N LEU A 85 3.17 -12.09 2.79
CA LEU A 85 3.07 -10.97 1.85
C LEU A 85 3.26 -9.62 2.53
N GLU A 86 2.74 -9.44 3.75
CA GLU A 86 2.95 -8.21 4.52
C GLU A 86 4.45 -7.91 4.71
N LYS A 87 5.18 -8.91 5.21
CA LYS A 87 6.63 -8.82 5.44
C LYS A 87 7.40 -8.60 4.15
N GLN A 88 6.98 -9.26 3.06
CA GLN A 88 7.60 -9.12 1.75
C GLN A 88 7.41 -7.70 1.18
N ILE A 89 6.20 -7.14 1.29
CA ILE A 89 5.88 -5.78 0.85
C ILE A 89 6.67 -4.74 1.67
N ASP A 90 6.77 -4.91 2.99
CA ASP A 90 7.56 -4.02 3.84
C ASP A 90 9.03 -4.02 3.40
N LYS A 91 9.61 -5.22 3.25
CA LYS A 91 10.98 -5.41 2.80
C LYS A 91 11.23 -4.77 1.43
N ASP A 92 10.42 -5.11 0.43
CA ASP A 92 10.60 -4.61 -0.94
C ASP A 92 10.41 -3.09 -1.03
N GLY A 93 9.44 -2.57 -0.25
CA GLY A 93 9.25 -1.14 -0.10
C GLY A 93 10.50 -0.45 0.43
N PHE A 94 11.10 -0.96 1.51
CA PHE A 94 12.35 -0.42 2.05
C PHE A 94 13.53 -0.56 1.08
N GLU A 95 13.65 -1.68 0.37
CA GLU A 95 14.69 -1.86 -0.66
C GLU A 95 14.57 -0.82 -1.76
N ILE A 96 13.34 -0.50 -2.20
CA ILE A 96 13.10 0.54 -3.19
C ILE A 96 13.52 1.93 -2.66
N LEU A 97 13.15 2.25 -1.42
CA LEU A 97 13.52 3.54 -0.79
C LEU A 97 15.04 3.71 -0.70
N LEU A 98 15.74 2.68 -0.25
CA LEU A 98 17.19 2.71 -0.04
C LEU A 98 17.96 2.76 -1.38
N ARG A 99 17.51 1.98 -2.37
CA ARG A 99 18.23 1.82 -3.63
C ARG A 99 18.01 2.95 -4.62
N TYR A 100 16.78 3.46 -4.71
CA TYR A 100 16.39 4.38 -5.78
C TYR A 100 16.09 5.80 -5.30
N GLN A 101 15.90 6.00 -4.00
CA GLN A 101 15.64 7.32 -3.39
C GLN A 101 14.53 8.10 -4.14
N PRO A 102 13.33 7.49 -4.32
CA PRO A 102 12.27 8.09 -5.12
C PRO A 102 11.77 9.40 -4.50
N VAL A 103 11.20 10.27 -5.33
CA VAL A 103 10.70 11.59 -4.92
C VAL A 103 9.23 11.77 -5.26
N ALA A 104 8.57 12.72 -4.60
CA ALA A 104 7.22 13.18 -4.90
C ALA A 104 6.16 12.05 -5.04
N SER A 105 5.69 11.77 -6.26
CA SER A 105 4.67 10.75 -6.53
C SER A 105 5.16 9.34 -6.22
N ASP A 106 6.39 9.01 -6.59
CA ASP A 106 6.89 7.64 -6.47
C ASP A 106 7.21 7.30 -5.01
N LEU A 107 7.72 8.28 -4.25
CA LEU A 107 7.86 8.13 -2.80
C LEU A 107 6.50 7.86 -2.15
N ARG A 108 5.46 8.59 -2.55
CA ARG A 108 4.09 8.37 -2.02
C ARG A 108 3.57 6.98 -2.36
N ARG A 109 3.79 6.48 -3.59
CA ARG A 109 3.40 5.11 -3.98
C ARG A 109 4.03 4.06 -3.08
N VAL A 110 5.34 4.13 -2.85
CA VAL A 110 6.07 3.17 -2.02
C VAL A 110 5.60 3.23 -0.56
N ILE A 111 5.53 4.44 0.01
CA ILE A 111 5.09 4.63 1.40
C ILE A 111 3.63 4.19 1.59
N SER A 112 2.76 4.46 0.62
CA SER A 112 1.36 4.01 0.67
C SER A 112 1.25 2.49 0.68
N ALA A 113 2.06 1.77 -0.12
CA ALA A 113 2.08 0.31 -0.08
C ALA A 113 2.52 -0.23 1.28
N ILE A 114 3.64 0.27 1.82
CA ILE A 114 4.17 -0.10 3.15
C ILE A 114 3.13 0.18 4.25
N LYS A 115 2.46 1.32 4.21
CA LYS A 115 1.48 1.67 5.25
C LYS A 115 0.14 0.95 5.09
N LEU A 116 -0.19 0.47 3.89
CA LEU A 116 -1.43 -0.24 3.64
C LEU A 116 -1.31 -1.74 3.96
N SER A 117 -0.15 -2.37 3.76
CA SER A 117 0.01 -3.81 4.01
C SER A 117 -0.39 -4.25 5.43
N PRO A 118 -0.01 -3.57 6.53
CA PRO A 118 -0.46 -3.97 7.87
C PRO A 118 -1.98 -3.80 8.06
N ASN A 119 -2.60 -2.86 7.36
CA ASN A 119 -4.06 -2.71 7.43
C ASN A 119 -4.78 -3.85 6.70
N ILE A 120 -4.21 -4.36 5.61
CA ILE A 120 -4.73 -5.54 4.90
C ILE A 120 -4.51 -6.81 5.75
N GLU A 121 -3.35 -6.97 6.39
CA GLU A 121 -3.07 -8.10 7.28
C GLU A 121 -4.12 -8.19 8.39
N ARG A 122 -4.46 -7.06 9.02
CA ARG A 122 -5.51 -7.01 10.04
C ARG A 122 -6.88 -7.48 9.55
N VAL A 123 -7.21 -7.30 8.26
CA VAL A 123 -8.44 -7.85 7.69
C VAL A 123 -8.36 -9.38 7.62
N GLY A 124 -7.19 -9.92 7.27
CA GLY A 124 -6.86 -11.35 7.35
C GLY A 124 -7.05 -11.90 8.76
N ASP A 125 -6.44 -11.27 9.78
CA ASP A 125 -6.60 -11.69 11.18
C ASP A 125 -8.07 -11.66 11.63
N GLN A 126 -8.84 -10.63 11.24
CA GLN A 126 -10.27 -10.60 11.54
C GLN A 126 -11.02 -11.77 10.87
N ALA A 127 -10.68 -12.12 9.63
CA ALA A 127 -11.25 -13.29 8.96
C ALA A 127 -10.91 -14.59 9.70
N THR A 128 -9.65 -14.78 10.08
CA THR A 128 -9.18 -15.89 10.91
C THR A 128 -9.96 -15.98 12.23
N ASN A 129 -10.18 -14.86 12.90
CA ASN A 129 -10.93 -14.78 14.14
C ASN A 129 -12.41 -15.12 13.97
N ILE A 130 -13.04 -14.65 12.88
CA ILE A 130 -14.42 -15.01 12.53
C ILE A 130 -14.50 -16.52 12.27
N ALA A 131 -13.60 -17.09 11.48
CA ALA A 131 -13.57 -18.51 11.16
C ALA A 131 -13.38 -19.39 12.41
N LYS A 132 -12.47 -19.01 13.32
CA LYS A 132 -12.28 -19.69 14.63
C LYS A 132 -13.55 -19.67 15.47
N ARG A 133 -14.32 -18.57 15.47
CA ARG A 133 -15.60 -18.45 16.18
C ARG A 133 -16.71 -19.25 15.49
N ALA A 134 -16.75 -19.23 14.17
CA ALA A 134 -17.70 -19.98 13.35
C ALA A 134 -17.61 -21.48 13.63
N ARG A 135 -16.39 -22.07 13.62
CA ARG A 135 -16.18 -23.49 13.97
C ARG A 135 -16.67 -23.85 15.38
N LYS A 136 -16.61 -22.91 16.33
CA LYS A 136 -17.18 -23.14 17.67
C LYS A 136 -18.71 -23.13 17.63
N LEU A 137 -19.32 -22.17 16.94
CA LEU A 137 -20.78 -22.07 16.77
C LEU A 137 -21.38 -23.24 15.98
N ASN A 138 -20.64 -23.77 15.00
CA ASN A 138 -21.05 -24.91 14.18
C ASN A 138 -21.22 -26.21 14.98
N ARG A 139 -20.72 -26.26 16.22
CA ARG A 139 -20.90 -27.39 17.14
C ARG A 139 -22.15 -27.30 18.01
N HIS A 140 -22.84 -26.17 17.98
CA HIS A 140 -24.07 -25.93 18.73
C HIS A 140 -25.29 -25.85 17.80
N PRO A 141 -26.53 -25.99 18.31
CA PRO A 141 -27.73 -25.80 17.50
C PRO A 141 -27.70 -24.48 16.71
N PRO A 142 -28.31 -24.44 15.51
CA PRO A 142 -28.36 -23.22 14.70
C PRO A 142 -28.96 -22.03 15.45
N LEU A 143 -28.32 -20.87 15.31
CA LEU A 143 -28.79 -19.59 15.86
C LEU A 143 -29.32 -18.73 14.71
N PRO A 144 -30.63 -18.45 14.64
CA PRO A 144 -31.22 -17.60 13.60
C PRO A 144 -30.56 -16.21 13.52
N GLU A 145 -30.05 -15.71 14.64
CA GLU A 145 -29.40 -14.41 14.79
C GLU A 145 -28.13 -14.27 13.94
N VAL A 146 -27.51 -15.38 13.54
CA VAL A 146 -26.33 -15.37 12.66
C VAL A 146 -26.61 -14.65 11.33
N GLN A 147 -27.85 -14.68 10.84
CA GLN A 147 -28.24 -13.97 9.62
C GLN A 147 -28.12 -12.44 9.74
N MET A 148 -28.13 -11.89 10.95
CA MET A 148 -28.02 -10.44 11.18
C MET A 148 -26.64 -9.87 10.83
N ILE A 149 -25.62 -10.71 10.65
CA ILE A 149 -24.28 -10.24 10.27
C ILE A 149 -24.18 -9.86 8.79
N VAL A 150 -25.07 -10.38 7.93
CA VAL A 150 -24.97 -10.26 6.47
C VAL A 150 -24.92 -8.80 6.00
N PRO A 151 -25.78 -7.87 6.48
CA PRO A 151 -25.71 -6.47 6.07
C PRO A 151 -24.40 -5.80 6.49
N ILE A 152 -23.93 -6.07 7.71
CA ILE A 152 -22.67 -5.48 8.23
C ILE A 152 -21.47 -6.00 7.43
N GLN A 153 -21.46 -7.29 7.11
CA GLN A 153 -20.43 -7.90 6.29
C GLN A 153 -20.41 -7.32 4.87
N ALA A 154 -21.58 -7.16 4.24
CA ALA A 154 -21.68 -6.56 2.92
C ALA A 154 -21.15 -5.12 2.90
N HIS A 155 -21.49 -4.31 3.90
CA HIS A 155 -20.97 -2.95 4.04
C HIS A 155 -19.46 -2.92 4.27
N ALA A 156 -18.94 -3.72 5.20
CA ALA A 156 -17.50 -3.79 5.47
C ALA A 156 -16.71 -4.24 4.24
N MET A 157 -17.22 -5.23 3.50
CA MET A 157 -16.61 -5.71 2.27
C MET A 157 -16.63 -4.66 1.15
N SER A 158 -17.72 -3.89 1.03
CA SER A 158 -17.78 -2.76 0.08
C SER A 158 -16.70 -1.73 0.40
N MET A 159 -16.61 -1.29 1.66
CA MET A 159 -15.61 -0.31 2.08
C MET A 159 -14.18 -0.79 1.81
N PHE A 160 -13.89 -2.06 2.09
CA PHE A 160 -12.60 -2.66 1.79
C PHE A 160 -12.31 -2.61 0.29
N LYS A 161 -13.23 -3.11 -0.55
CA LYS A 161 -13.09 -3.10 -2.01
C LYS A 161 -12.90 -1.70 -2.57
N ASP A 162 -13.68 -0.74 -2.09
CA ASP A 162 -13.60 0.65 -2.53
C ASP A 162 -12.23 1.24 -2.18
N SER A 163 -11.69 0.96 -1.00
CA SER A 163 -10.34 1.40 -0.60
C SER A 163 -9.23 0.79 -1.48
N ILE A 164 -9.32 -0.50 -1.79
CA ILE A 164 -8.34 -1.20 -2.64
C ILE A 164 -8.44 -0.72 -4.10
N ASN A 165 -9.67 -0.46 -4.59
CA ASN A 165 -9.89 0.12 -5.90
C ASN A 165 -9.35 1.55 -6.00
N ALA A 166 -9.53 2.36 -4.96
CA ALA A 166 -8.97 3.71 -4.90
C ALA A 166 -7.43 3.67 -4.96
N PHE A 167 -6.79 2.79 -4.18
CA PHE A 167 -5.35 2.55 -4.27
C PHE A 167 -4.93 2.08 -5.67
N ALA A 168 -5.64 1.10 -6.24
CA ALA A 168 -5.34 0.56 -7.57
C ALA A 168 -5.46 1.64 -8.66
N ARG A 169 -6.40 2.58 -8.55
CA ARG A 169 -6.59 3.62 -9.57
C ARG A 169 -5.79 4.89 -9.31
N GLU A 170 -5.01 4.93 -8.22
CA GLU A 170 -4.39 6.16 -7.72
C GLU A 170 -5.42 7.29 -7.56
N ASN A 171 -6.65 6.92 -7.21
CA ASN A 171 -7.75 7.87 -7.09
C ASN A 171 -7.72 8.55 -5.72
N VAL A 172 -7.68 9.89 -5.73
CA VAL A 172 -7.59 10.73 -4.53
C VAL A 172 -8.97 11.28 -4.13
N GLU A 173 -9.99 11.09 -4.98
CA GLU A 173 -11.40 11.49 -4.79
C GLU A 173 -12.29 10.29 -4.46
#